data_AF-A0A962T3U1-F1
#
_entry.id   AF-A0A962T3U1-F1
#
_cell.length_a   1.000
_cell.length_b   1.000
_cell.length_c   1.000
_cell.angle_alpha   90.00
_cell.angle_beta   90.00
_cell.angle_gamma   90.00
#
_symmetry.space_group_name_H-M   'P 1'
#
loop_
_entity.id
_entity.type
_entity.pdbx_description
1 polymer ?
#
loop_
_entity_poly.entity_id
_entity_poly.type
_entity_poly.pdbx_seq_one_letter_code
_entity_poly.pdbx_strand_id
1 'polypeptide(L)'
;MQDAGFLPNFCANPTVFLTVLLAELFALVLALSEADRLGDFWNRLALISLFVQWVVLGAAAVLCLCRHWLDRLRPVAATGAVLGLTQLVTLSFSLVGGGFLAPSPELALPSLAFIVRNLAIAGIITLIALRYFYIRYQWQRQIKAESHARLRALQARIHPHFLFNTLNTIASLIPDQPEQAEQAVLDLADLLRSALTNRNSISLAEELELTRRYLAI
;
A
#
# COMPACT_ATOMS: atom_id res chain seq x y z
N MET A 1 -11.97 4.13 -2.86
CA MET A 1 -11.98 2.73 -3.35
C MET A 1 -10.56 2.22 -3.43
N GLN A 2 -10.34 0.96 -3.09
CA GLN A 2 -9.07 0.39 -2.62
C GLN A 2 -8.09 0.12 -3.78
N ASP A 3 -7.02 0.90 -3.89
CA ASP A 3 -5.80 0.46 -4.60
C ASP A 3 -5.02 -0.47 -3.65
N ALA A 4 -5.39 -1.75 -3.60
CA ALA A 4 -4.63 -2.80 -2.90
C ALA A 4 -3.47 -3.36 -3.76
N GLY A 5 -2.98 -2.57 -4.71
CA GLY A 5 -1.88 -2.90 -5.61
C GLY A 5 -0.52 -2.51 -5.01
N PHE A 6 0.54 -3.12 -5.53
CA PHE A 6 1.93 -2.77 -5.19
C PHE A 6 2.30 -1.35 -5.65
N LEU A 7 1.69 -0.85 -6.73
CA LEU A 7 1.97 0.46 -7.32
C LEU A 7 0.85 1.47 -7.01
N PRO A 8 1.18 2.75 -6.80
CA PRO A 8 0.19 3.81 -6.67
C PRO A 8 -0.52 4.09 -8.00
N ASN A 9 -1.68 4.73 -7.93
CA ASN A 9 -2.38 5.21 -9.10
C ASN A 9 -1.69 6.45 -9.69
N PHE A 10 -0.74 6.24 -10.61
CA PHE A 10 -0.02 7.33 -11.28
C PHE A 10 -0.93 8.22 -12.15
N CYS A 11 -2.15 7.77 -12.47
CA CYS A 11 -3.14 8.56 -13.20
C CYS A 11 -4.01 9.44 -12.29
N ALA A 12 -3.93 9.25 -10.96
CA ALA A 12 -4.77 9.98 -10.03
C ALA A 12 -4.23 11.40 -9.80
N ASN A 13 -5.11 12.40 -9.87
CA ASN A 13 -4.77 13.81 -9.68
C ASN A 13 -3.95 14.09 -8.40
N PRO A 14 -4.22 13.47 -7.22
CA PRO A 14 -3.41 13.70 -6.03
C PRO A 14 -1.96 13.21 -6.17
N THR A 15 -1.75 12.10 -6.89
CA THR A 15 -0.40 11.55 -7.11
C THR A 15 0.38 12.41 -8.10
N VAL A 16 -0.25 12.85 -9.18
CA VAL A 16 0.36 13.78 -10.15
C VAL A 16 0.72 15.10 -9.46
N PHE A 17 -0.21 15.67 -8.69
CA PHE A 17 0.04 16.90 -7.93
C PHE A 17 1.23 16.77 -6.98
N LEU A 18 1.30 15.68 -6.20
CA LEU A 18 2.42 15.42 -5.30
C LEU A 18 3.75 15.27 -6.07
N THR A 19 3.75 14.58 -7.21
CA THR A 19 4.96 14.43 -8.03
C THR A 19 5.44 15.76 -8.60
N VAL A 20 4.53 16.65 -9.01
CA VAL A 20 4.87 18.00 -9.48
C VAL A 20 5.43 18.84 -8.34
N LEU A 21 4.84 18.77 -7.15
CA LEU A 21 5.32 19.52 -5.98
C LEU A 21 6.74 19.08 -5.57
N LEU A 22 7.01 17.76 -5.53
CA LEU A 22 8.33 17.22 -5.23
C LEU A 22 9.36 17.60 -6.31
N ALA A 23 8.95 17.60 -7.58
CA ALA A 23 9.78 18.04 -8.69
C ALA A 23 10.17 19.53 -8.57
N GLU A 24 9.21 20.39 -8.21
CA GLU A 24 9.46 21.82 -8.01
C GLU A 24 10.40 22.08 -6.83
N LEU A 25 10.20 21.38 -5.73
CA LEU A 25 11.09 21.45 -4.57
C LEU A 25 12.52 21.04 -4.95
N PHE A 26 12.67 19.99 -5.75
CA PHE A 26 13.97 19.55 -6.24
C PHE A 26 14.61 20.59 -7.16
N ALA A 27 13.85 21.17 -8.10
CA ALA A 27 14.31 22.24 -8.98
C ALA A 27 14.76 23.48 -8.18
N LEU A 28 14.02 23.85 -7.15
CA LEU A 28 14.36 24.94 -6.23
C LEU A 28 15.68 24.68 -5.52
N VAL A 29 15.87 23.48 -4.98
CA VAL A 29 17.12 23.09 -4.29
C VAL A 29 18.31 23.17 -5.24
N LEU A 30 18.17 22.68 -6.48
CA LEU A 30 19.24 22.78 -7.48
C LEU A 30 19.54 24.23 -7.87
N ALA A 31 18.51 25.04 -8.11
CA ALA A 31 18.68 26.46 -8.46
C ALA A 31 19.36 27.25 -7.32
N LEU A 32 19.02 26.96 -6.05
CA LEU A 32 19.66 27.57 -4.89
C LEU A 32 21.12 27.15 -4.73
N SER A 33 21.49 25.93 -5.17
CA SER A 33 22.85 25.42 -5.00
C SER A 33 23.89 26.07 -5.92
N GLU A 34 23.46 26.64 -7.04
CA GLU A 34 24.34 27.21 -8.08
C GLU A 34 24.19 28.74 -8.28
N ALA A 35 23.23 29.38 -7.62
CA ALA A 35 22.95 30.80 -7.87
C ALA A 35 23.81 31.74 -7.01
N ASP A 36 24.75 32.45 -7.65
CA ASP A 36 25.56 33.50 -7.01
C ASP A 36 24.87 34.88 -6.98
N ARG A 37 23.85 35.10 -7.84
CA ARG A 37 23.11 36.37 -7.96
C ARG A 37 21.61 36.14 -8.13
N LEU A 38 20.80 37.09 -7.63
CA LEU A 38 19.33 37.03 -7.70
C LEU A 38 18.77 36.99 -9.13
N GLY A 39 19.43 37.64 -10.10
CA GLY A 39 19.00 37.61 -11.51
C GLY A 39 19.19 36.25 -12.17
N ASP A 40 20.32 35.59 -11.89
CA ASP A 40 20.65 34.27 -12.46
C ASP A 40 19.81 33.15 -11.83
N PHE A 41 19.40 33.33 -10.56
CA PHE A 41 18.52 32.41 -9.85
C PHE A 41 17.20 32.19 -10.60
N TRP A 42 16.46 33.26 -10.93
CA TRP A 42 15.13 33.13 -11.55
C TRP A 42 15.18 32.48 -12.92
N ASN A 43 16.19 32.82 -13.73
CA ASN A 43 16.35 32.22 -15.06
C ASN A 43 16.71 30.74 -14.97
N ARG A 44 17.62 30.37 -14.05
CA ARG A 44 17.98 28.95 -13.82
C ARG A 44 16.81 28.16 -13.26
N LEU A 45 16.10 28.71 -12.29
CA LEU A 45 14.91 28.06 -11.71
C LEU A 45 13.87 27.77 -12.79
N ALA A 46 13.56 28.75 -13.64
CA ALA A 46 12.59 28.57 -14.72
C ALA A 46 13.00 27.47 -15.70
N LEU A 47 14.27 27.44 -16.13
CA LEU A 47 14.77 26.42 -17.06
C LEU A 47 14.82 25.02 -16.43
N ILE A 48 15.29 24.90 -15.19
CA ILE A 48 15.36 23.63 -14.47
C ILE A 48 13.95 23.11 -14.18
N SER A 49 13.04 23.97 -13.68
CA SER A 49 11.64 23.62 -13.40
C SER A 49 10.95 23.10 -14.66
N LEU A 50 11.05 23.85 -15.77
CA LEU A 50 10.47 23.45 -17.06
C LEU A 50 10.97 22.07 -17.49
N PHE A 51 12.29 21.84 -17.44
CA PHE A 51 12.88 20.57 -17.83
C PHE A 51 12.42 19.42 -16.92
N VAL A 52 12.52 19.60 -15.60
CA VAL A 52 12.16 18.55 -14.62
C VAL A 52 10.67 18.22 -14.73
N GLN A 53 9.79 19.20 -14.87
CA GLN A 53 8.35 18.96 -15.01
C GLN A 53 8.01 18.20 -16.29
N TRP A 54 8.67 18.49 -17.41
CA TRP A 54 8.48 17.71 -18.64
C TRP A 54 8.89 16.24 -18.47
N VAL A 55 10.03 15.98 -17.83
CA VAL A 55 10.47 14.61 -17.55
C VAL A 55 9.51 13.89 -16.61
N VAL A 56 9.10 14.53 -15.51
CA VAL A 56 8.24 13.92 -14.49
C VAL A 56 6.83 13.67 -15.03
N LEU A 57 6.24 14.64 -15.73
CA LEU A 57 4.91 14.49 -16.33
C LEU A 57 4.93 13.49 -17.49
N GLY A 58 5.98 13.50 -18.31
CA GLY A 58 6.17 12.50 -19.36
C GLY A 58 6.29 11.08 -18.80
N ALA A 59 7.07 10.90 -17.73
CA ALA A 59 7.20 9.61 -17.06
C ALA A 59 5.87 9.18 -16.43
N ALA A 60 5.17 10.08 -15.74
CA ALA A 60 3.86 9.79 -15.17
C ALA A 60 2.83 9.40 -16.23
N ALA A 61 2.81 10.09 -17.38
CA ALA A 61 1.92 9.77 -18.50
C ALA A 61 2.23 8.38 -19.09
N VAL A 62 3.50 8.06 -19.34
CA VAL A 62 3.91 6.74 -19.85
C VAL A 62 3.57 5.64 -18.85
N LEU A 63 3.86 5.83 -17.57
CA LEU A 63 3.51 4.86 -16.52
C LEU A 63 1.99 4.69 -16.39
N CYS A 64 1.21 5.77 -16.54
CA CYS A 64 -0.24 5.71 -16.55
C CYS A 64 -0.78 4.92 -17.75
N LEU A 65 -0.28 5.17 -18.96
CA LEU A 65 -0.67 4.45 -20.18
C LEU A 65 -0.29 2.96 -20.12
N CYS A 66 0.89 2.66 -19.57
CA CYS A 66 1.35 1.28 -19.41
C CYS A 66 0.73 0.57 -18.19
N ARG A 67 -0.06 1.26 -17.35
CA ARG A 67 -0.55 0.72 -16.08
C ARG A 67 -1.25 -0.64 -16.22
N HIS A 68 -2.12 -0.79 -17.21
CA HIS A 68 -2.86 -2.03 -17.39
C HIS A 68 -1.93 -3.24 -17.59
N TRP A 69 -0.77 -3.03 -18.23
CA TRP A 69 0.25 -4.06 -18.40
C TRP A 69 1.07 -4.26 -17.12
N LEU A 70 1.40 -3.18 -16.41
CA LEU A 70 2.15 -3.23 -15.15
C LEU A 70 1.39 -3.99 -14.06
N ASP A 71 0.06 -3.84 -13.99
CA ASP A 71 -0.79 -4.50 -12.98
C ASP A 71 -0.88 -6.03 -13.19
N ARG A 72 -0.57 -6.52 -14.39
CA ARG A 72 -0.51 -7.97 -14.69
C ARG A 72 0.84 -8.61 -14.35
N LEU A 73 1.87 -7.82 -14.13
CA LEU A 73 3.22 -8.31 -13.87
C LEU A 73 3.42 -8.71 -12.40
N ARG A 74 4.34 -9.65 -12.15
CA ARG A 74 4.82 -9.92 -10.79
C ARG A 74 5.49 -8.66 -10.20
N PRO A 75 5.44 -8.42 -8.87
CA PRO A 75 5.99 -7.20 -8.26
C PRO A 75 7.47 -6.91 -8.64
N VAL A 76 8.30 -7.95 -8.76
CA VAL A 76 9.71 -7.82 -9.16
C VAL A 76 9.83 -7.37 -10.62
N ALA A 77 9.05 -7.97 -11.52
CA ALA A 77 9.03 -7.59 -12.94
C ALA A 77 8.44 -6.19 -13.14
N ALA A 78 7.39 -5.84 -12.38
CA ALA A 78 6.82 -4.50 -12.37
C ALA A 78 7.83 -3.44 -11.89
N THR A 79 8.64 -3.76 -10.88
CA THR A 79 9.73 -2.87 -10.41
C THR A 79 10.75 -2.61 -11.52
N GLY A 80 11.21 -3.66 -12.20
CA GLY A 80 12.14 -3.53 -13.33
C GLY A 80 11.55 -2.75 -14.51
N ALA A 81 10.28 -2.99 -14.83
CA ALA A 81 9.56 -2.29 -15.89
C ALA A 81 9.39 -0.79 -15.58
N VAL A 82 9.00 -0.42 -14.35
CA VAL A 82 8.89 0.99 -13.93
C VAL A 82 10.25 1.69 -14.03
N LEU A 83 11.31 1.07 -13.51
CA LEU A 83 12.66 1.62 -13.62
C LEU A 83 13.07 1.82 -15.08
N GLY A 84 12.88 0.80 -15.92
CA GLY A 84 13.24 0.85 -17.33
C GLY A 84 12.48 1.94 -18.09
N LEU A 85 11.16 2.02 -17.92
CA LEU A 85 10.33 3.05 -18.57
C LEU A 85 10.73 4.46 -18.14
N THR A 86 10.93 4.71 -16.85
CA THR A 86 11.35 6.03 -16.37
C THR A 86 12.74 6.41 -16.89
N GLN A 87 13.67 5.47 -16.98
CA GLN A 87 15.00 5.72 -17.55
C GLN A 87 14.94 6.01 -19.05
N LEU A 88 14.12 5.28 -19.81
CA LEU A 88 13.92 5.52 -21.24
C LEU A 88 13.31 6.90 -21.51
N VAL A 89 12.32 7.29 -20.72
CA VAL A 89 11.71 8.63 -20.81
C VAL A 89 12.73 9.71 -20.47
N THR A 90 13.47 9.54 -19.37
CA THR A 90 14.51 10.50 -18.93
C THR A 90 15.62 10.65 -19.96
N LEU A 91 16.05 9.55 -20.58
CA LEU A 91 17.05 9.56 -21.65
C LEU A 91 16.54 10.32 -22.87
N SER A 92 15.32 10.03 -23.31
CA SER A 92 14.69 10.69 -24.46
C SER A 92 14.60 12.20 -24.26
N PHE A 93 14.11 12.64 -23.11
CA PHE A 93 14.04 14.07 -22.79
C PHE A 93 15.41 14.71 -22.57
N SER A 94 16.39 13.99 -22.02
CA SER A 94 17.76 14.53 -21.85
C SER A 94 18.48 14.72 -23.19
N LEU A 95 18.24 13.84 -24.16
CA LEU A 95 18.78 13.98 -25.52
C LEU A 95 18.15 15.17 -26.26
N VAL A 96 16.83 15.35 -26.14
CA VAL A 96 16.11 16.48 -26.77
C VAL A 96 16.40 17.80 -26.06
N GLY A 97 16.40 17.82 -24.73
CA GLY A 97 16.61 19.01 -23.90
C GLY A 97 18.03 19.57 -24.00
N GLY A 98 19.03 18.72 -24.25
CA GLY A 98 20.41 19.16 -24.49
C GLY A 98 20.53 20.14 -25.66
N GLY A 99 19.78 19.92 -26.74
CA GLY A 99 19.74 20.84 -27.89
C GLY A 99 18.94 22.12 -27.64
N PHE A 100 18.03 22.13 -26.66
CA PHE A 100 17.19 23.28 -26.33
C PHE A 100 17.89 24.26 -25.37
N LEU A 101 18.75 23.76 -24.47
CA LEU A 101 19.49 24.56 -23.50
C LEU A 101 20.79 25.19 -24.06
N ALA A 102 21.31 24.68 -25.18
CA ALA A 102 22.50 25.22 -25.86
C ALA A 102 22.16 25.57 -27.32
N PRO A 103 21.68 26.78 -27.63
CA PRO A 103 21.33 27.19 -28.98
C PRO A 103 22.60 27.55 -29.77
N SER A 104 23.50 26.59 -29.98
CA SER A 104 24.56 26.68 -30.97
C SER A 104 24.11 25.95 -32.25
N PRO A 105 24.34 26.51 -33.45
CA PRO A 105 23.88 25.93 -34.72
C PRO A 105 24.63 24.64 -35.13
N GLU A 106 25.66 24.26 -34.38
CA GLU A 106 26.28 22.94 -34.51
C GLU A 106 25.53 21.94 -33.64
N LEU A 107 25.22 20.77 -34.21
CA LEU A 107 24.53 19.64 -33.57
C LEU A 107 25.36 19.10 -32.39
N ALA A 108 25.46 19.87 -31.31
CA ALA A 108 26.19 19.53 -30.11
C ALA A 108 25.36 18.51 -29.33
N LEU A 109 25.76 17.24 -29.43
CA LEU A 109 25.23 16.19 -28.58
C LEU A 109 25.39 16.62 -27.10
N PRO A 110 24.38 16.41 -26.23
CA PRO A 110 24.52 16.71 -24.82
C PRO A 110 25.71 15.98 -24.23
N SER A 111 26.40 16.62 -23.29
CA SER A 111 27.55 16.00 -22.63
C SER A 111 27.14 14.69 -21.96
N LEU A 112 27.96 13.64 -22.10
CA LEU A 112 27.70 12.36 -21.43
C LEU A 112 27.52 12.54 -19.92
N ALA A 113 28.24 13.50 -19.32
CA ALA A 113 28.10 13.86 -17.91
C ALA A 113 26.70 14.37 -17.56
N PHE A 114 26.06 15.17 -18.43
CA PHE A 114 24.69 15.64 -18.22
C PHE A 114 23.68 14.49 -18.27
N ILE A 115 23.79 13.61 -19.27
CA ILE A 115 22.92 12.44 -19.44
C ILE A 115 23.05 11.50 -18.24
N VAL A 116 24.28 11.12 -17.88
CA VAL A 116 24.54 10.20 -16.76
C VAL A 116 24.03 10.80 -15.45
N ARG A 117 24.23 12.10 -15.21
CA ARG A 117 23.70 12.77 -14.01
C ARG A 117 22.18 12.70 -13.94
N ASN A 118 21.47 13.01 -15.04
CA ASN A 118 20.01 12.96 -15.06
C ASN A 118 19.46 11.54 -14.89
N LEU A 119 20.06 10.55 -15.56
CA LEU A 119 19.69 9.14 -15.39
C LEU A 119 19.94 8.67 -13.95
N ALA A 120 21.07 9.06 -13.34
CA ALA A 120 21.38 8.74 -11.95
C ALA A 120 20.36 9.37 -10.98
N ILE A 121 20.04 10.66 -11.12
CA ILE A 121 19.04 11.35 -10.29
C ILE A 121 17.68 10.67 -10.42
N ALA A 122 17.20 10.47 -11.65
CA ALA A 122 15.91 9.82 -11.90
C ALA A 122 15.89 8.38 -11.38
N GLY A 123 17.00 7.66 -11.50
CA GLY A 123 17.16 6.29 -11.01
C GLY A 123 17.07 6.21 -9.50
N ILE A 124 17.79 7.09 -8.79
CA ILE A 124 17.78 7.18 -7.33
C ILE A 124 16.36 7.50 -6.83
N ILE A 125 15.71 8.53 -7.39
CA ILE A 125 14.36 8.94 -6.98
C ILE A 125 13.37 7.80 -7.22
N THR A 126 13.42 7.17 -8.40
CA THR A 126 12.51 6.06 -8.73
C THR A 126 12.74 4.86 -7.83
N LEU A 127 14.00 4.53 -7.52
CA LEU A 127 14.35 3.42 -6.64
C LEU A 127 13.86 3.66 -5.21
N ILE A 128 14.05 4.86 -4.66
CA ILE A 128 13.57 5.25 -3.33
C ILE A 128 12.04 5.15 -3.28
N ALA A 129 11.34 5.68 -4.28
CA ALA A 129 9.90 5.61 -4.37
C ALA A 129 9.40 4.14 -4.42
N LEU A 130 10.01 3.31 -5.28
CA LEU A 130 9.67 1.89 -5.38
C LEU A 130 9.94 1.13 -4.07
N ARG A 131 11.04 1.45 -3.38
CA ARG A 131 11.36 0.86 -2.07
C ARG A 131 10.30 1.22 -1.02
N TYR A 132 9.88 2.49 -0.98
CA TYR A 132 8.81 2.94 -0.10
C TYR A 132 7.49 2.19 -0.39
N PHE A 133 7.09 2.10 -1.66
CA PHE A 133 5.87 1.38 -2.04
C PHE A 133 5.94 -0.10 -1.73
N TYR A 134 7.10 -0.73 -1.90
CA TYR A 134 7.33 -2.13 -1.51
C TYR A 134 7.14 -2.37 -0.02
N ILE A 135 7.73 -1.53 0.83
CA ILE A 135 7.58 -1.64 2.28
C ILE A 135 6.12 -1.44 2.67
N ARG A 136 5.46 -0.43 2.11
CA ARG A 136 4.04 -0.15 2.36
C ARG A 136 3.15 -1.34 1.98
N TYR A 137 3.42 -1.95 0.83
CA TYR A 137 2.68 -3.13 0.35
C TYR A 137 2.86 -4.33 1.29
N GLN A 138 4.09 -4.60 1.74
CA GLN A 138 4.38 -5.66 2.70
C GLN A 138 3.68 -5.43 4.04
N TRP A 139 3.74 -4.20 4.55
CA TRP A 139 3.09 -3.81 5.80
C TRP A 139 1.57 -4.04 5.76
N GLN A 140 0.90 -3.63 4.68
CA GLN A 140 -0.53 -3.86 4.54
C GLN A 140 -0.89 -5.35 4.46
N ARG A 141 -0.05 -6.17 3.82
CA ARG A 141 -0.25 -7.62 3.79
C ARG A 141 -0.13 -8.24 5.17
N GLN A 142 0.85 -7.82 5.96
CA GLN A 142 1.06 -8.29 7.33
C GLN A 142 -0.11 -7.93 8.24
N ILE A 143 -0.58 -6.68 8.22
CA ILE A 143 -1.73 -6.26 9.02
C ILE A 143 -2.98 -7.06 8.67
N LYS A 144 -3.25 -7.28 7.37
CA LYS A 144 -4.39 -8.10 6.94
C LYS A 144 -4.27 -9.53 7.43
N ALA A 145 -3.10 -10.15 7.28
CA ALA A 145 -2.85 -11.51 7.75
C ALA A 145 -3.02 -11.64 9.28
N GLU A 146 -2.50 -10.67 10.04
CA GLU A 146 -2.65 -10.62 11.50
C GLU A 146 -4.11 -10.43 11.92
N SER A 147 -4.82 -9.51 11.29
CA SER A 147 -6.26 -9.30 11.54
C SER A 147 -7.06 -10.57 11.26
N HIS A 148 -6.81 -11.24 10.13
CA HIS A 148 -7.45 -12.53 9.82
C HIS A 148 -7.09 -13.61 10.84
N ALA A 149 -5.84 -13.68 11.31
CA ALA A 149 -5.42 -14.63 12.32
C ALA A 149 -6.12 -14.36 13.67
N ARG A 150 -6.21 -13.09 14.09
CA ARG A 150 -6.95 -12.70 15.30
C ARG A 150 -8.44 -13.04 15.19
N LEU A 151 -9.06 -12.77 14.03
CA LEU A 151 -10.44 -13.17 13.77
C LEU A 151 -10.64 -14.68 13.85
N ARG A 152 -9.75 -15.47 13.24
CA ARG A 152 -9.79 -16.94 13.35
C ARG A 152 -9.59 -17.43 14.78
N ALA A 153 -8.72 -16.80 15.56
CA ALA A 153 -8.51 -17.15 16.96
C ALA A 153 -9.76 -16.84 17.82
N LEU A 154 -10.44 -15.72 17.55
CA LEU A 154 -11.72 -15.39 18.19
C LEU A 154 -12.82 -16.38 17.77
N GLN A 155 -12.88 -16.75 16.49
CA GLN A 155 -13.81 -17.78 16.00
C GLN A 155 -13.50 -19.15 16.61
N ALA A 156 -12.24 -19.53 16.78
CA ALA A 156 -11.86 -20.80 17.40
C ALA A 156 -12.27 -20.91 18.87
N ARG A 157 -12.43 -19.78 19.58
CA ARG A 157 -13.03 -19.78 20.94
C ARG A 157 -14.51 -20.14 20.94
N ILE A 158 -15.20 -20.01 19.82
CA ILE A 158 -16.62 -20.35 19.66
C ILE A 158 -16.68 -21.61 18.79
N HIS A 159 -16.88 -22.80 19.36
CA HIS A 159 -17.06 -24.01 18.55
C HIS A 159 -18.38 -23.91 17.77
N PRO A 160 -18.38 -23.59 16.45
CA PRO A 160 -19.61 -23.26 15.74
C PRO A 160 -20.53 -24.48 15.67
N HIS A 161 -19.93 -25.66 15.54
CA HIS A 161 -20.62 -26.94 15.53
C HIS A 161 -21.34 -27.24 16.85
N PHE A 162 -20.71 -26.92 18.00
CA PHE A 162 -21.38 -27.06 19.30
C PHE A 162 -22.61 -26.18 19.36
N LEU A 163 -22.46 -24.90 18.98
CA LEU A 163 -23.55 -23.92 18.99
C LEU A 163 -24.73 -24.36 18.11
N PHE A 164 -24.46 -24.84 16.88
CA PHE A 164 -25.51 -25.38 16.00
C PHE A 164 -26.17 -26.63 16.57
N ASN A 165 -25.41 -27.56 17.14
CA ASN A 165 -25.97 -28.77 17.75
C ASN A 165 -26.83 -28.44 18.96
N THR A 166 -26.37 -27.58 19.86
CA THR A 166 -27.13 -27.17 21.03
C THR A 166 -28.43 -26.46 20.63
N LEU A 167 -28.40 -25.57 19.64
CA LEU A 167 -29.61 -24.92 19.14
C LEU A 167 -30.60 -25.92 18.53
N ASN A 168 -30.11 -26.93 17.80
CA ASN A 168 -30.96 -27.99 17.25
C ASN A 168 -31.57 -28.86 18.35
N THR A 169 -30.80 -29.24 19.38
CA THR A 169 -31.30 -29.98 20.54
C THR A 169 -32.38 -29.18 21.26
N ILE A 170 -32.14 -27.90 21.54
CA ILE A 170 -33.13 -27.00 22.13
C ILE A 170 -34.40 -26.94 21.27
N ALA A 171 -34.26 -26.75 19.95
CA ALA A 171 -35.40 -26.71 19.04
C ALA A 171 -36.23 -27.99 19.06
N SER A 172 -35.58 -29.15 19.24
CA SER A 172 -36.27 -30.44 19.37
C SER A 172 -36.99 -30.62 20.71
N LEU A 173 -36.58 -29.91 21.77
CA LEU A 173 -37.19 -29.97 23.09
C LEU A 173 -38.43 -29.07 23.22
N ILE A 174 -38.54 -28.01 22.41
CA ILE A 174 -39.66 -27.04 22.47
C ILE A 174 -41.05 -27.69 22.41
N PRO A 175 -41.34 -28.66 21.51
CA PRO A 175 -42.68 -29.22 21.37
C PRO A 175 -43.13 -30.07 22.58
N ASP A 176 -42.21 -30.84 23.15
CA ASP A 176 -42.53 -31.87 24.14
C ASP A 176 -42.14 -31.49 25.57
N GLN A 177 -41.10 -30.66 25.74
CA GLN A 177 -40.48 -30.31 27.03
C GLN A 177 -40.07 -28.82 27.07
N PRO A 178 -41.03 -27.88 27.04
CA PRO A 178 -40.75 -26.45 26.92
C PRO A 178 -39.93 -25.88 28.09
N GLU A 179 -40.16 -26.35 29.32
CA GLU A 179 -39.41 -25.91 30.51
C GLU A 179 -37.92 -26.31 30.43
N GLN A 180 -37.62 -27.51 29.91
CA GLN A 180 -36.22 -27.93 29.71
C GLN A 180 -35.55 -27.18 28.55
N ALA A 181 -36.31 -26.88 27.50
CA ALA A 181 -35.81 -26.05 26.39
C ALA A 181 -35.43 -24.64 26.87
N GLU A 182 -36.25 -24.04 27.74
CA GLU A 182 -35.96 -22.74 28.36
C GLU A 182 -34.68 -22.78 29.21
N GLN A 183 -34.54 -23.80 30.06
CA GLN A 183 -33.35 -23.99 30.90
C GLN A 183 -32.08 -24.18 30.05
N ALA A 184 -32.15 -24.99 28.99
CA ALA A 184 -31.01 -25.21 28.09
C ALA A 184 -30.60 -23.95 27.31
N VAL A 185 -31.53 -23.05 26.97
CA VAL A 185 -31.22 -21.74 26.39
C VAL A 185 -30.46 -20.85 27.40
N LEU A 186 -30.89 -20.83 28.67
CA LEU A 186 -30.22 -20.08 29.72
C LEU A 186 -28.80 -20.61 29.98
N ASP A 187 -28.63 -21.93 30.04
CA ASP A 187 -27.33 -22.58 30.23
C ASP A 187 -26.38 -22.31 29.05
N LEU A 188 -26.90 -22.32 27.81
CA LEU A 188 -26.14 -21.93 26.62
C LEU A 188 -25.72 -20.45 26.67
N ALA A 189 -26.62 -19.55 27.11
CA ALA A 189 -26.32 -18.12 27.25
C ALA A 189 -25.21 -17.87 28.28
N ASP A 190 -25.25 -18.57 29.42
CA ASP A 190 -24.21 -18.51 30.46
C ASP A 190 -22.87 -19.07 29.98
N LEU A 191 -22.88 -20.19 29.25
CA LEU A 191 -21.68 -20.78 28.63
C LEU A 191 -21.05 -19.86 27.58
N LEU A 192 -21.85 -19.20 26.74
CA LEU A 192 -21.33 -18.25 25.76
C LEU A 192 -20.78 -16.99 26.44
N ARG A 193 -21.47 -16.51 27.49
CA ARG A 193 -21.01 -15.37 28.28
C ARG A 193 -19.66 -15.64 28.94
N SER A 194 -19.47 -16.83 29.51
CA SER A 194 -18.19 -17.20 30.12
C SER A 194 -17.07 -17.37 29.08
N ALA A 195 -17.33 -18.03 27.94
CA ALA A 195 -16.36 -18.25 26.86
C ALA A 195 -15.90 -16.96 26.17
N LEU A 196 -16.77 -15.93 26.12
CA LEU A 196 -16.46 -14.61 25.55
C LEU A 196 -15.85 -13.64 26.57
N THR A 197 -15.93 -13.92 27.87
CA THR A 197 -15.30 -13.10 28.90
C THR A 197 -13.79 -13.34 28.90
N ASN A 198 -13.00 -12.30 28.60
CA ASN A 198 -11.55 -12.42 28.45
C ASN A 198 -10.85 -12.48 29.82
N ARG A 199 -10.86 -13.65 30.47
CA ARG A 199 -10.08 -13.90 31.70
C ARG A 199 -8.77 -14.61 31.33
N ASN A 200 -7.63 -14.01 31.72
CA ASN A 200 -6.30 -14.56 31.45
C ASN A 200 -5.95 -15.78 32.33
N SER A 201 -6.75 -16.03 33.37
CA SER A 201 -6.70 -17.23 34.21
C SER A 201 -8.11 -17.51 34.75
N ILE A 202 -8.50 -18.78 34.70
CA ILE A 202 -9.71 -19.33 35.33
C ILE A 202 -9.26 -20.36 36.36
N SER A 203 -9.97 -20.43 37.49
CA SER A 203 -9.68 -21.45 38.49
C SER A 203 -10.13 -22.83 38.00
N LEU A 204 -9.45 -23.90 38.43
CA LEU A 204 -9.83 -25.28 38.08
C LEU A 204 -11.29 -25.60 38.46
N ALA A 205 -11.80 -24.98 39.53
CA ALA A 205 -13.18 -25.14 39.97
C ALA A 205 -14.19 -24.54 38.97
N GLU A 206 -13.94 -23.33 38.47
CA GLU A 206 -14.76 -22.70 37.44
C GLU A 206 -14.71 -23.48 36.11
N GLU A 207 -13.54 -24.03 35.75
CA GLU A 207 -13.37 -24.85 34.55
C GLU A 207 -14.14 -26.18 34.64
N LEU A 208 -14.11 -26.84 35.81
CA LEU A 208 -14.92 -28.02 36.09
C LEU A 208 -16.42 -27.74 36.07
N GLU A 209 -16.85 -26.58 36.58
CA GLU A 209 -18.26 -26.18 36.56
C GLU A 209 -18.74 -25.92 35.12
N LEU A 210 -17.94 -25.24 34.31
CA LEU A 210 -18.21 -25.05 32.88
C LEU A 210 -18.31 -26.37 32.12
N THR A 211 -17.40 -27.30 32.40
CA THR A 211 -17.40 -28.63 31.76
C THR A 211 -18.64 -29.44 32.16
N ARG A 212 -19.10 -29.33 33.41
CA ARG A 212 -20.34 -29.98 33.87
C ARG A 212 -21.58 -29.39 33.21
N ARG A 213 -21.67 -28.07 33.08
CA ARG A 213 -22.77 -27.41 32.35
C ARG A 213 -22.76 -27.79 30.87
N TYR A 214 -21.60 -27.93 30.25
CA TYR A 214 -21.45 -28.43 28.88
C TYR A 214 -21.97 -29.87 28.72
N LEU A 215 -21.75 -30.74 29.69
CA LEU A 215 -22.22 -32.14 29.67
C LEU A 215 -23.70 -32.29 30.05
N ALA A 216 -24.32 -31.26 30.60
CA ALA A 216 -25.74 -31.26 30.98
C ALA A 216 -26.68 -30.86 29.82
N ILE A 217 -26.11 -30.37 28.73
CA ILE A 217 -26.76 -30.04 27.45
C ILE A 217 -26.56 -31.21 26.49
#